data_AF-A0A645A0S8-F1
#
_entry.id   AF-A0A645A0S8-F1
#
_cell.length_a   1.000
_cell.length_b   1.000
_cell.length_c   1.000
_cell.angle_alpha   90.00
_cell.angle_beta   90.00
_cell.angle_gamma   90.00
#
_symmetry.space_group_name_H-M   'P 1'
#
loop_
_entity.id
_entity.type
_entity.pdbx_description
1 polymer ?
#
loop_
_entity_poly.entity_id
_entity_poly.type
_entity_poly.pdbx_seq_one_letter_code
_entity_poly.pdbx_strand_id
1 'polypeptide(L)'
;MVRGEDMSRIGIIIKELRQIKNLSRTELAEGICTEKYIYLIEKGERTPSSELLILLGRRLGEDLLAQFKFSNCDDPVTISKMQFKLGEQIRQGEYEQGFLLTQEAERYSDNTKVPWKHMLKANRILCQMQRSKEYEQAIAEAEQALASMEKRFNVGFCGLFYRLIQLYAYHQLGKNEDFEQLLRTMFSLLNLRYSFHDTSTN
;
A
#
# COMPACT_ATOMS: atom_id res chain seq x y z
N MET A 1 4.30 11.78 10.03
CA MET A 1 3.67 13.07 9.66
C MET A 1 3.48 13.08 8.16
N VAL A 2 2.24 13.19 7.69
CA VAL A 2 1.89 13.35 6.27
C VAL A 2 2.22 14.80 5.88
N ARG A 3 2.95 15.02 4.78
CA ARG A 3 3.37 16.39 4.39
C ARG A 3 2.20 17.15 3.77
N GLY A 4 2.25 18.48 3.78
CA GLY A 4 1.20 19.33 3.19
C GLY A 4 0.90 19.05 1.71
N GLU A 5 1.88 18.54 0.95
CA GLU A 5 1.71 18.16 -0.47
C GLU A 5 0.90 16.86 -0.65
N ASP A 6 1.04 15.89 0.25
CA ASP A 6 0.28 14.62 0.22
C ASP A 6 -1.22 14.86 0.43
N MET A 7 -1.55 15.89 1.20
CA MET A 7 -2.92 16.30 1.54
C MET A 7 -3.61 17.10 0.44
N SER A 8 -2.88 17.64 -0.53
CA SER A 8 -3.47 18.25 -1.73
C SER A 8 -3.99 17.17 -2.69
N ARG A 9 -3.29 16.03 -2.78
CA ARG A 9 -3.63 14.94 -3.71
C ARG A 9 -4.84 14.11 -3.27
N ILE A 10 -5.16 14.05 -1.97
CA ILE A 10 -6.39 13.39 -1.50
C ILE A 10 -7.65 14.05 -2.05
N GLY A 11 -7.61 15.37 -2.30
CA GLY A 11 -8.71 16.09 -2.93
C GLY A 11 -9.01 15.59 -4.33
N ILE A 12 -7.97 15.27 -5.10
CA ILE A 12 -8.09 14.70 -6.45
C ILE A 12 -8.75 13.31 -6.37
N ILE A 13 -8.27 12.46 -5.45
CA ILE A 13 -8.82 11.11 -5.24
C ILE A 13 -10.30 11.16 -4.85
N ILE A 14 -10.66 12.04 -3.90
CA ILE A 14 -12.06 12.23 -3.47
C ILE A 14 -12.92 12.66 -4.65
N LYS A 15 -12.43 13.60 -5.48
CA LYS A 15 -13.13 14.09 -6.66
C LYS A 15 -13.36 12.96 -7.69
N GLU A 16 -12.33 12.20 -8.00
CA GLU A 16 -12.41 11.11 -8.98
C GLU A 16 -13.37 10.02 -8.53
N LEU A 17 -13.26 9.57 -7.27
CA LEU A 17 -14.17 8.58 -6.70
C LEU A 17 -15.62 9.07 -6.69
N ARG A 18 -15.83 10.34 -6.34
CA ARG A 18 -17.15 10.97 -6.38
C ARG A 18 -17.74 10.95 -7.80
N GLN A 19 -16.92 11.33 -8.79
CA GLN A 19 -17.34 11.35 -10.20
C GLN A 19 -17.63 9.94 -10.74
N ILE A 20 -16.80 8.94 -10.42
CA ILE A 20 -17.04 7.53 -10.76
C ILE A 20 -18.38 7.05 -10.21
N LYS A 21 -18.78 7.53 -9.03
CA LYS A 21 -20.05 7.20 -8.38
C LYS A 21 -21.22 8.11 -8.76
N ASN A 22 -21.02 9.04 -9.71
CA ASN A 22 -22.02 10.01 -10.14
C ASN A 22 -22.64 10.83 -8.99
N LEU A 23 -21.88 11.07 -7.92
CA LEU A 23 -22.35 11.87 -6.80
C LEU A 23 -22.05 13.35 -7.05
N SER A 24 -22.98 14.23 -6.73
CA SER A 24 -22.71 15.66 -6.57
C SER A 24 -21.91 15.91 -5.28
N ARG A 25 -21.30 17.10 -5.16
CA ARG A 25 -20.62 17.49 -3.92
C ARG A 25 -21.60 17.60 -2.75
N THR A 26 -22.83 18.04 -3.02
CA THR A 26 -23.90 18.11 -2.02
C THR A 26 -24.22 16.74 -1.46
N GLU A 27 -24.43 15.75 -2.34
CA GLU A 27 -24.71 14.35 -1.93
C GLU A 27 -23.53 13.73 -1.18
N LEU A 28 -22.29 14.01 -1.61
CA LEU A 28 -21.12 13.55 -0.87
C LEU A 28 -21.02 14.21 0.52
N ALA A 29 -21.37 15.49 0.64
CA ALA A 29 -21.27 16.25 1.88
C ALA A 29 -22.39 15.95 2.89
N GLU A 30 -23.55 15.46 2.44
CA GLU A 30 -24.78 15.37 3.22
C GLU A 30 -24.61 14.67 4.58
N GLY A 31 -24.88 15.36 5.69
CA GLY A 31 -24.72 14.78 7.03
C GLY A 31 -23.26 14.47 7.44
N ILE A 32 -22.28 14.94 6.67
CA ILE A 32 -20.84 14.81 6.97
C ILE A 32 -20.20 16.20 7.14
N CYS A 33 -20.35 17.07 6.15
CA CYS A 33 -19.80 18.43 6.16
C CYS A 33 -20.59 19.34 5.20
N THR A 34 -20.04 20.50 4.82
CA THR A 34 -20.69 21.39 3.84
C THR A 34 -20.20 21.10 2.42
N GLU A 35 -21.05 21.31 1.43
CA GLU A 35 -20.69 21.22 0.00
C GLU A 35 -19.45 22.06 -0.32
N LYS A 36 -19.42 23.29 0.21
CA LYS A 36 -18.28 24.21 0.07
C LYS A 36 -16.99 23.62 0.64
N TYR A 37 -17.07 22.86 1.73
CA TYR A 37 -15.89 22.21 2.32
C TYR A 37 -15.36 21.10 1.41
N ILE A 38 -16.24 20.29 0.80
CA ILE A 38 -15.86 19.32 -0.23
C ILE A 38 -15.20 20.02 -1.42
N TYR A 39 -15.78 21.11 -1.92
CA TYR A 39 -15.18 21.88 -3.00
C TYR A 39 -13.75 22.33 -2.69
N LEU A 40 -13.52 22.89 -1.50
CA LEU A 40 -12.19 23.34 -1.08
C LEU A 40 -11.20 22.17 -0.91
N ILE A 41 -11.66 21.02 -0.41
CA ILE A 41 -10.86 19.79 -0.36
C ILE A 41 -10.46 19.34 -1.76
N GLU A 42 -11.42 19.22 -2.69
CA GLU A 42 -11.15 18.78 -4.06
C GLU A 42 -10.22 19.72 -4.83
N LYS A 43 -10.19 21.00 -4.46
CA LYS A 43 -9.28 22.01 -5.02
C LYS A 43 -7.89 22.00 -4.37
N GLY A 44 -7.70 21.24 -3.29
CA GLY A 44 -6.46 21.22 -2.50
C GLY A 44 -6.28 22.43 -1.58
N GLU A 45 -7.33 23.24 -1.39
CA GLU A 45 -7.30 24.44 -0.52
C GLU A 45 -7.61 24.11 0.95
N ARG A 46 -8.16 22.92 1.22
CA ARG A 46 -8.40 22.43 2.58
C ARG A 46 -7.98 20.99 2.74
N THR A 47 -7.24 20.74 3.82
CA THR A 47 -6.87 19.40 4.25
C THR A 47 -7.99 18.82 5.13
N PRO A 48 -8.60 17.69 4.76
CA PRO A 48 -9.59 17.03 5.61
C PRO A 48 -8.92 16.38 6.84
N SER A 49 -9.66 16.29 7.95
CA SER A 49 -9.24 15.51 9.12
C SER A 49 -9.32 14.00 8.83
N SER A 50 -8.62 13.19 9.62
CA SER A 50 -8.68 11.72 9.54
C SER A 50 -10.11 11.20 9.75
N GLU A 51 -10.85 11.77 10.70
CA GLU A 51 -12.26 11.45 10.93
C GLU A 51 -13.12 11.75 9.70
N LEU A 52 -12.94 12.92 9.09
CA LEU A 52 -13.67 13.29 7.89
C LEU A 52 -13.35 12.35 6.73
N LEU A 53 -12.09 11.95 6.57
CA LEU A 53 -11.68 10.98 5.57
C LEU A 53 -12.34 9.61 5.77
N ILE A 54 -12.50 9.15 7.01
CA ILE A 54 -13.20 7.90 7.32
C ILE A 54 -14.68 8.02 6.91
N LEU A 55 -15.34 9.12 7.25
CA LEU A 55 -16.76 9.33 6.93
C LEU A 55 -16.99 9.42 5.42
N LEU A 56 -16.18 10.23 4.72
CA LEU A 56 -16.24 10.34 3.26
C LEU A 56 -15.91 9.01 2.58
N GLY A 57 -14.92 8.29 3.09
CA GLY A 57 -14.55 6.98 2.58
C GLY A 57 -15.68 5.97 2.68
N ARG A 58 -16.40 5.91 3.82
CA ARG A 58 -17.59 5.05 3.97
C ARG A 58 -18.65 5.35 2.91
N ARG A 59 -18.91 6.62 2.61
CA ARG A 59 -19.87 7.01 1.57
C ARG A 59 -19.39 6.67 0.16
N LEU A 60 -18.10 6.88 -0.08
CA LEU A 60 -17.45 6.51 -1.34
C LEU A 60 -17.23 4.99 -1.46
N GLY A 61 -17.47 4.20 -0.41
CA GLY A 61 -17.19 2.77 -0.37
C GLY A 61 -15.71 2.44 -0.50
N GLU A 62 -14.82 3.33 -0.09
CA GLU A 62 -13.37 3.25 -0.24
C GLU A 62 -12.66 3.66 1.05
N ASP A 63 -11.53 3.02 1.36
CA ASP A 63 -10.68 3.45 2.47
C ASP A 63 -9.77 4.61 2.02
N LEU A 64 -10.26 5.85 2.17
CA LEU A 64 -9.49 7.05 1.81
C LEU A 64 -8.19 7.19 2.61
N LEU A 65 -8.11 6.65 3.83
CA LEU A 65 -6.86 6.66 4.59
C LEU A 65 -5.82 5.74 3.96
N ALA A 66 -6.25 4.59 3.42
CA ALA A 66 -5.37 3.72 2.65
C ALA A 66 -4.87 4.38 1.35
N GLN A 67 -5.65 5.27 0.74
CA GLN A 67 -5.26 5.98 -0.49
C GLN A 67 -4.06 6.93 -0.30
N PHE A 68 -3.84 7.45 0.91
CA PHE A 68 -2.64 8.25 1.22
C PHE A 68 -1.34 7.50 0.99
N LYS A 69 -1.35 6.16 1.01
CA LYS A 69 -0.14 5.37 0.77
C LYS A 69 0.48 5.70 -0.58
N PHE A 70 -0.34 6.05 -1.58
CA PHE A 70 0.10 6.34 -2.94
C PHE A 70 0.03 7.83 -3.27
N SER A 71 -0.03 8.71 -2.27
CA SER A 71 -0.06 10.16 -2.50
C SER A 71 1.06 10.61 -3.43
N ASN A 72 2.28 10.06 -3.33
CA ASN A 72 3.39 10.44 -4.21
C ASN A 72 3.24 10.01 -5.68
N CYS A 73 2.29 9.14 -6.02
CA CYS A 73 2.01 8.73 -7.40
C CYS A 73 1.29 9.83 -8.19
N ASP A 74 1.47 9.86 -9.51
CA ASP A 74 0.76 10.81 -10.39
C ASP A 74 -0.70 10.43 -10.53
N ASP A 75 -1.00 9.13 -10.59
CA ASP A 75 -2.36 8.59 -10.60
C ASP A 75 -2.59 7.62 -9.42
N PRO A 76 -2.80 8.13 -8.19
CA PRO A 76 -2.98 7.30 -7.00
C PRO A 76 -4.18 6.35 -7.09
N VAL A 77 -5.25 6.73 -7.80
CA VAL A 77 -6.47 5.91 -7.92
C VAL A 77 -6.20 4.69 -8.78
N THR A 78 -5.56 4.86 -9.95
CA THR A 78 -5.18 3.72 -10.79
C THR A 78 -4.15 2.84 -10.10
N ILE A 79 -3.15 3.42 -9.42
CA ILE A 79 -2.18 2.65 -8.63
C ILE A 79 -2.88 1.83 -7.54
N SER A 80 -3.82 2.41 -6.80
CA SER A 80 -4.55 1.67 -5.77
C SER A 80 -5.38 0.52 -6.34
N LYS A 81 -6.07 0.74 -7.47
CA LYS A 81 -6.81 -0.32 -8.17
C LYS A 81 -5.88 -1.45 -8.62
N MET A 82 -4.71 -1.12 -9.17
CA MET A 82 -3.71 -2.13 -9.56
C MET A 82 -3.18 -2.89 -8.34
N GLN A 83 -2.87 -2.18 -7.25
CA GLN A 83 -2.42 -2.80 -6.00
C GLN A 83 -3.46 -3.77 -5.44
N PHE A 84 -4.75 -3.42 -5.49
CA PHE A 84 -5.83 -4.31 -5.10
C PHE A 84 -5.89 -5.56 -5.97
N LYS A 85 -5.86 -5.40 -7.31
CA LYS A 85 -5.86 -6.51 -8.27
C LYS A 85 -4.68 -7.45 -8.08
N LEU A 86 -3.46 -6.93 -7.88
CA LEU A 86 -2.27 -7.74 -7.59
C LEU A 86 -2.45 -8.54 -6.29
N GLY A 87 -3.00 -7.91 -5.25
CA GLY A 87 -3.30 -8.59 -4.00
C GLY A 87 -4.32 -9.73 -4.15
N GLU A 88 -5.32 -9.56 -5.02
CA GLU A 88 -6.29 -10.62 -5.36
C GLU A 88 -5.61 -11.80 -6.07
N GLN A 89 -4.73 -11.55 -7.03
CA GLN A 89 -3.99 -12.63 -7.72
C GLN A 89 -3.17 -13.47 -6.74
N ILE A 90 -2.47 -12.81 -5.80
CA ILE A 90 -1.72 -13.52 -4.76
C ILE A 90 -2.65 -14.36 -3.88
N ARG A 91 -3.80 -13.80 -3.45
CA ARG A 91 -4.76 -14.53 -2.60
C ARG A 91 -5.34 -15.77 -3.29
N GLN A 92 -5.52 -15.69 -4.60
CA GLN A 92 -6.05 -16.79 -5.41
C GLN A 92 -4.96 -17.80 -5.82
N GLY A 93 -3.68 -17.49 -5.57
CA GLY A 93 -2.55 -18.32 -6.04
C GLY A 93 -2.27 -18.21 -7.53
N GLU A 94 -2.85 -17.21 -8.21
CA GLU A 94 -2.75 -16.95 -9.65
C GLU A 94 -1.43 -16.18 -9.95
N TYR A 95 -0.29 -16.83 -9.67
CA TYR A 95 1.02 -16.18 -9.72
C TYR A 95 1.48 -15.83 -11.14
N GLU A 96 1.03 -16.55 -12.17
CA GLU A 96 1.35 -16.22 -13.56
C GLU A 96 0.68 -14.89 -13.96
N GLN A 97 -0.61 -14.75 -13.67
CA GLN A 97 -1.39 -13.55 -13.93
C GLN A 97 -0.88 -12.40 -13.06
N GLY A 98 -0.53 -12.65 -11.80
CA GLY A 98 0.13 -11.69 -10.93
C GLY A 98 1.46 -11.18 -11.51
N PHE A 99 2.27 -12.06 -12.10
CA PHE A 99 3.52 -11.68 -12.77
C PHE A 99 3.28 -10.80 -14.01
N LEU A 100 2.34 -11.18 -14.87
CA LEU A 100 1.97 -10.40 -16.06
C LEU A 100 1.42 -9.03 -15.70
N LEU A 101 0.52 -8.96 -14.71
CA LEU A 101 -0.03 -7.71 -14.20
C LEU A 101 1.05 -6.82 -13.58
N THR A 102 2.05 -7.42 -12.93
CA THR A 102 3.21 -6.68 -12.40
C THR A 102 4.01 -6.05 -13.54
N GLN A 103 4.28 -6.78 -14.61
CA GLN A 103 4.99 -6.24 -15.78
C GLN A 103 4.20 -5.14 -16.49
N GLU A 104 2.88 -5.27 -16.58
CA GLU A 104 2.00 -4.23 -17.12
C GLU A 104 2.10 -2.96 -16.26
N ALA A 105 1.96 -3.10 -14.94
CA ALA A 105 2.05 -2.00 -13.99
C ALA A 105 3.41 -1.28 -14.02
N GLU A 106 4.47 -1.98 -14.39
CA GLU A 106 5.81 -1.40 -14.54
C GLU A 106 6.00 -0.57 -15.81
N ARG A 107 5.04 -0.58 -16.74
CA ARG A 107 5.07 0.31 -17.91
C ARG A 107 4.56 1.71 -17.58
N TYR A 108 3.89 1.89 -16.45
CA TYR A 108 3.43 3.19 -15.98
C TYR A 108 4.58 4.01 -15.41
N SER A 109 4.53 5.34 -15.57
CA SER A 109 5.54 6.28 -15.07
C SER A 109 5.74 6.23 -13.55
N ASP A 110 4.70 5.83 -12.82
CA ASP A 110 4.71 5.70 -11.36
C ASP A 110 5.56 4.53 -10.85
N ASN A 111 6.05 3.64 -11.71
CA ASN A 111 6.86 2.47 -11.35
C ASN A 111 8.13 2.79 -10.53
N THR A 112 8.61 4.03 -10.57
CA THR A 112 9.79 4.51 -9.83
C THR A 112 9.45 5.14 -8.49
N LYS A 113 8.17 5.33 -8.17
CA LYS A 113 7.73 6.11 -7.01
C LYS A 113 7.48 5.25 -5.78
N VAL A 114 7.80 5.80 -4.62
CA VAL A 114 7.59 5.12 -3.33
C VAL A 114 6.19 5.41 -2.78
N PRO A 115 5.51 4.41 -2.18
CA PRO A 115 5.99 3.04 -1.92
C PRO A 115 5.77 2.06 -3.08
N TRP A 116 5.12 2.50 -4.17
CA TRP A 116 4.67 1.62 -5.26
C TRP A 116 5.78 0.76 -5.87
N LYS A 117 6.94 1.32 -6.18
CA LYS A 117 8.11 0.61 -6.70
C LYS A 117 8.52 -0.58 -5.83
N HIS A 118 8.42 -0.44 -4.50
CA HIS A 118 8.77 -1.50 -3.56
C HIS A 118 7.72 -2.61 -3.56
N MET A 119 6.44 -2.26 -3.75
CA MET A 119 5.38 -3.25 -3.89
C MET A 119 5.50 -4.02 -5.21
N LEU A 120 5.78 -3.35 -6.32
CA LEU A 120 5.99 -3.99 -7.62
C LEU A 120 7.16 -4.98 -7.58
N LYS A 121 8.31 -4.55 -7.03
CA LYS A 121 9.47 -5.45 -6.89
C LYS A 121 9.16 -6.65 -6.00
N ALA A 122 8.46 -6.48 -4.87
CA ALA A 122 8.06 -7.60 -4.01
C ALA A 122 7.10 -8.57 -4.73
N ASN A 123 6.09 -8.05 -5.44
CA ASN A 123 5.17 -8.87 -6.24
C ASN A 123 5.93 -9.68 -7.31
N ARG A 124 6.86 -9.03 -8.02
CA ARG A 124 7.69 -9.72 -9.03
C ARG A 124 8.45 -10.88 -8.41
N ILE A 125 9.17 -10.65 -7.31
CA ILE A 125 9.97 -11.69 -6.65
C ILE A 125 9.06 -12.84 -6.22
N LEU A 126 7.94 -12.55 -5.55
CA LEU A 126 6.99 -13.57 -5.11
C LEU A 126 6.48 -14.40 -6.28
N CYS A 127 5.98 -13.75 -7.33
CA CYS A 127 5.41 -14.46 -8.47
C CYS A 127 6.47 -15.27 -9.22
N GLN A 128 7.67 -14.71 -9.42
CA GLN A 128 8.78 -15.43 -10.06
C GLN A 128 9.19 -16.65 -9.24
N MET A 129 9.39 -16.48 -7.93
CA MET A 129 9.71 -17.56 -6.99
C MET A 129 8.67 -18.68 -7.06
N GLN A 130 7.39 -18.35 -7.16
CA GLN A 130 6.33 -19.36 -7.23
C GLN A 130 6.31 -20.11 -8.56
N ARG A 131 6.78 -19.50 -9.65
CA ARG A 131 6.85 -20.09 -10.99
C ARG A 131 8.11 -20.96 -11.15
N SER A 132 9.28 -20.45 -10.80
CA SER A 132 10.57 -21.14 -10.99
C SER A 132 10.98 -22.03 -9.82
N LYS A 133 10.42 -21.80 -8.62
CA LYS A 133 10.82 -22.43 -7.35
C LYS A 133 12.28 -22.13 -6.94
N GLU A 134 12.86 -21.06 -7.48
CA GLU A 134 14.21 -20.58 -7.14
C GLU A 134 14.18 -19.78 -5.82
N TYR A 135 14.06 -20.50 -4.70
CA TYR A 135 13.87 -19.90 -3.38
C TYR A 135 15.10 -19.13 -2.88
N GLU A 136 16.31 -19.62 -3.12
CA GLU A 136 17.55 -18.94 -2.74
C GLU A 136 17.71 -17.61 -3.46
N GLN A 137 17.37 -17.56 -4.74
CA GLN A 137 17.39 -16.32 -5.51
C GLN A 137 16.37 -15.32 -4.96
N ALA A 138 15.15 -15.78 -4.64
CA ALA A 138 14.12 -14.93 -4.06
C ALA A 138 14.56 -14.33 -2.71
N ILE A 139 15.26 -15.11 -1.88
CA ILE A 139 15.85 -14.64 -0.62
C ILE A 139 16.88 -13.53 -0.90
N ALA A 140 17.85 -13.78 -1.79
CA ALA A 140 18.89 -12.81 -2.11
C ALA A 140 18.33 -11.49 -2.68
N GLU A 141 17.35 -11.57 -3.58
CA GLU A 141 16.69 -10.38 -4.14
C GLU A 141 15.92 -9.59 -3.08
N ALA A 142 15.24 -10.29 -2.15
CA ALA A 142 14.53 -9.66 -1.04
C ALA A 142 15.48 -8.99 -0.04
N GLU A 143 16.61 -9.62 0.29
CA GLU A 143 17.66 -9.05 1.15
C GLU A 143 18.25 -7.79 0.54
N GLN A 144 18.60 -7.82 -0.74
CA GLN A 144 19.11 -6.67 -1.46
C GLN A 144 18.09 -5.52 -1.46
N ALA A 145 16.81 -5.84 -1.67
CA ALA A 145 15.75 -4.85 -1.63
C ALA A 145 15.63 -4.22 -0.23
N LEU A 146 15.65 -5.02 0.83
CA LEU A 146 15.60 -4.53 2.21
C LEU A 146 16.81 -3.67 2.59
N ALA A 147 18.02 -4.05 2.18
CA ALA A 147 19.25 -3.33 2.50
C ALA A 147 19.29 -1.91 1.92
N SER A 148 18.76 -1.74 0.71
CA SER A 148 18.67 -0.44 0.01
C SER A 148 17.44 0.40 0.41
N MET A 149 16.52 -0.13 1.21
CA MET A 149 15.23 0.50 1.49
C MET A 149 15.31 1.55 2.59
N GLU A 150 14.64 2.69 2.39
CA GLU A 150 14.51 3.70 3.44
C GLU A 150 13.87 3.11 4.71
N LYS A 151 14.40 3.47 5.89
CA LYS A 151 14.00 2.92 7.19
C LYS A 151 12.47 2.91 7.40
N ARG A 152 11.77 3.99 7.00
CA ARG A 152 10.31 4.12 7.13
C ARG A 152 9.52 3.03 6.39
N PHE A 153 10.01 2.56 5.24
CA PHE A 153 9.35 1.50 4.48
C PHE A 153 9.83 0.11 4.93
N ASN A 154 11.08 0.03 5.41
CA ASN A 154 11.70 -1.20 5.88
C ASN A 154 10.99 -1.77 7.13
N VAL A 155 10.58 -0.90 8.06
CA VAL A 155 9.76 -1.29 9.23
C VAL A 155 8.25 -1.29 8.95
N GLY A 156 7.86 -0.87 7.73
CA GLY A 156 6.47 -0.76 7.31
C GLY A 156 5.96 -1.97 6.53
N PHE A 157 4.80 -1.81 5.90
CA PHE A 157 4.16 -2.86 5.10
C PHE A 157 5.08 -3.42 4.01
N CYS A 158 5.81 -2.57 3.29
CA CYS A 158 6.71 -3.02 2.22
C CYS A 158 7.81 -3.94 2.76
N GLY A 159 8.51 -3.54 3.82
CA GLY A 159 9.56 -4.37 4.40
C GLY A 159 9.04 -5.64 5.06
N LEU A 160 7.83 -5.63 5.63
CA LEU A 160 7.18 -6.86 6.09
C LEU A 160 6.87 -7.81 4.93
N PHE A 161 6.49 -7.28 3.76
CA PHE A 161 6.19 -8.10 2.59
C PHE A 161 7.44 -8.86 2.08
N TYR A 162 8.59 -8.20 1.98
CA TYR A 162 9.85 -8.90 1.64
C TYR A 162 10.22 -9.98 2.65
N ARG A 163 10.02 -9.72 3.94
CA ARG A 163 10.28 -10.72 4.99
C ARG A 163 9.33 -11.90 4.93
N LEU A 164 8.06 -11.70 4.55
CA LEU A 164 7.12 -12.79 4.29
C LEU A 164 7.58 -13.68 3.12
N ILE A 165 8.12 -13.08 2.06
CA ILE A 165 8.69 -13.82 0.92
C ILE A 165 9.87 -14.69 1.39
N GLN A 166 10.81 -14.10 2.15
CA GLN A 166 11.94 -14.85 2.72
C GLN A 166 11.47 -15.95 3.67
N LEU A 167 10.50 -15.68 4.55
CA LEU A 167 9.96 -16.64 5.49
C LEU A 167 9.36 -17.85 4.76
N TYR A 168 8.59 -17.60 3.70
CA TYR A 168 8.07 -18.66 2.84
C TYR A 168 9.20 -19.46 2.17
N ALA A 169 10.19 -18.77 1.60
CA ALA A 169 11.33 -19.42 0.94
C ALA A 169 12.15 -20.29 1.92
N TYR A 170 12.44 -19.79 3.13
CA TYR A 170 13.12 -20.57 4.16
C TYR A 170 12.35 -21.82 4.56
N HIS A 171 11.03 -21.71 4.69
CA HIS A 171 10.17 -22.87 4.96
C HIS A 171 10.27 -23.92 3.84
N GLN A 172 10.19 -23.52 2.57
CA GLN A 172 10.29 -24.44 1.43
C GLN A 172 11.66 -25.13 1.34
N LEU A 173 12.72 -24.45 1.77
CA LEU A 173 14.09 -24.99 1.81
C LEU A 173 14.40 -25.81 3.07
N GLY A 174 13.49 -25.88 4.05
CA GLY A 174 13.74 -26.54 5.33
C GLY A 174 14.77 -25.83 6.23
N LYS A 175 15.03 -24.53 5.98
CA LYS A 175 15.97 -23.71 6.77
C LYS A 175 15.30 -23.21 8.05
N ASN A 176 15.10 -24.11 9.00
CA ASN A 176 14.29 -23.86 10.21
C ASN A 176 14.90 -22.78 11.12
N GLU A 177 16.22 -22.73 11.27
CA GLU A 177 16.88 -21.71 12.11
C GLU A 177 16.67 -20.29 11.55
N ASP A 178 16.91 -20.11 10.25
CA ASP A 178 16.67 -18.84 9.56
C ASP A 178 15.20 -18.43 9.61
N PHE A 179 14.29 -19.40 9.42
CA PHE A 179 12.85 -19.20 9.53
C PHE A 179 12.46 -18.67 10.91
N GLU A 180 12.88 -19.34 11.99
CA GLU A 180 12.55 -18.95 13.35
C GLU A 180 13.13 -17.57 13.71
N GLN A 181 14.38 -17.31 13.33
CA GLN A 181 15.05 -16.04 13.58
C GLN A 181 14.33 -14.89 12.87
N LEU A 182 13.93 -15.09 11.61
CA LEU A 182 13.20 -14.10 10.84
C LEU A 182 11.80 -13.88 11.43
N LEU A 183 11.11 -14.95 11.84
CA LEU A 183 9.80 -14.86 12.47
C LEU A 183 9.84 -14.02 13.76
N ARG A 184 10.83 -14.24 14.63
CA ARG A 184 11.05 -13.42 15.84
C ARG A 184 11.28 -11.96 15.50
N THR A 185 12.06 -11.69 14.46
CA THR A 185 12.32 -10.32 13.97
C THR A 185 11.04 -9.66 13.46
N MET A 186 10.18 -10.39 12.76
CA MET A 186 8.89 -9.86 12.30
C MET A 186 7.95 -9.56 13.46
N PHE A 187 7.87 -10.44 14.46
CA PHE A 187 7.06 -10.19 15.66
C PHE A 187 7.51 -8.96 16.43
N SER A 188 8.82 -8.74 16.61
CA SER A 188 9.31 -7.54 17.30
C SER A 188 8.96 -6.26 16.54
N LEU A 189 9.05 -6.26 15.21
CA LEU A 189 8.64 -5.14 14.35
C LEU A 189 7.14 -4.85 14.45
N LEU A 190 6.30 -5.90 14.47
CA LEU A 190 4.85 -5.75 14.62
C LEU A 190 4.49 -5.21 16.01
N ASN A 191 5.09 -5.74 17.09
CA ASN A 191 4.82 -5.28 18.45
C ASN A 191 5.24 -3.83 18.67
N LEU A 192 6.39 -3.41 18.12
CA LEU A 192 6.78 -2.00 18.12
C LEU A 192 5.70 -1.14 17.48
N ARG A 193 5.12 -1.58 16.36
CA ARG A 193 4.09 -0.82 15.64
C ARG A 193 2.77 -0.68 16.42
N TYR A 194 2.35 -1.68 17.18
CA TYR A 194 1.15 -1.60 18.02
C TYR A 194 1.36 -0.75 19.28
N SER A 195 2.56 -0.78 19.87
CA SER A 195 2.87 0.05 21.05
C SER A 195 2.84 1.57 20.79
N PHE A 196 3.02 2.01 19.54
CA PHE A 196 2.86 3.42 19.15
C PHE A 196 1.40 3.88 18.98
N HIS A 197 0.42 2.97 19.01
CA HIS A 197 -1.01 3.32 18.96
C HIS A 197 -1.68 3.41 20.34
N ASP A 198 -1.05 2.86 21.38
CA ASP A 198 -1.59 2.85 22.75
C ASP A 198 -1.23 4.09 23.59
N THR A 199 -0.51 5.08 23.05
CA THR A 199 -0.20 6.32 23.79
C THR A 199 -1.27 7.42 23.68
N SER A 200 -2.50 7.07 23.28
CA SER A 200 -3.65 7.99 23.20
C SER A 200 -4.73 7.69 24.25
N THR A 201 -4.33 7.37 25.49
CA THR A 201 -5.23 7.39 26.64
C THR A 201 -4.43 7.79 27.88
N ASN A 202 -4.35 9.10 28.11
CA ASN A 202 -4.41 9.75 29.42
C ASN A 202 -4.75 11.23 29.22
#